data_AF-A0A969VNK1-F1
#
_entry.id   AF-A0A969VNK1-F1
#
_cell.length_a   1.000
_cell.length_b   1.000
_cell.length_c   1.000
_cell.angle_alpha   90.00
_cell.angle_beta   90.00
_cell.angle_gamma   90.00
#
_symmetry.space_group_name_H-M   'P 1'
#
loop_
_entity.id
_entity.type
_entity.pdbx_description
1 polymer ?
#
loop_
_entity_poly.entity_id
_entity_poly.type
_entity_poly.pdbx_seq_one_letter_code
_entity_poly.pdbx_strand_id
1 'polypeptide(L)'
;MKIGYGKGGMGATLTLLVKAAEAPMVQMALPHLKDRVNAVYGYAAVNHIHLTQTAATGFAEGQADFAHGPKVVVPPAPNAAVLAKAHAVADGVGDPSLRAALEQLAQNILTRSRS
;
A
#
# COMPACT_ATOMS: atom_id res chain seq x y z
N MET A 1 8.29 -0.94 5.63
CA MET A 1 8.18 -2.37 5.31
C MET A 1 7.48 -2.51 3.98
N LYS A 2 8.02 -3.29 3.04
CA LYS A 2 7.39 -3.52 1.72
C LYS A 2 7.31 -5.02 1.45
N ILE A 3 6.22 -5.48 0.85
CA ILE A 3 6.06 -6.85 0.37
C ILE A 3 6.01 -6.81 -1.16
N GLY A 4 6.82 -7.64 -1.82
CA GLY A 4 6.85 -7.77 -3.28
C GLY A 4 6.66 -9.22 -3.71
N TYR A 5 6.02 -9.44 -4.85
CA TYR A 5 5.81 -10.78 -5.43
C TYR A 5 6.70 -10.94 -6.66
N GLY A 6 7.50 -12.02 -6.71
CA GLY A 6 8.35 -12.32 -7.85
C GLY A 6 7.53 -12.81 -9.04
N LYS A 7 7.82 -12.33 -10.25
CA LYS A 7 7.27 -12.90 -11.49
C LYS A 7 7.87 -14.29 -11.71
N GLY A 8 7.21 -15.34 -11.20
CA GLY A 8 7.53 -16.74 -11.55
C GLY A 8 7.85 -17.70 -10.39
N GLY A 9 7.75 -17.27 -9.12
CA GLY A 9 7.93 -18.17 -7.96
C GLY A 9 6.78 -18.02 -6.96
N MET A 10 6.33 -19.13 -6.37
CA MET A 10 5.37 -19.08 -5.26
C MET A 10 6.03 -18.43 -4.03
N GLY A 11 5.38 -17.39 -3.49
CA GLY A 11 5.75 -16.72 -2.24
C GLY A 11 6.26 -15.29 -2.43
N ALA A 12 5.94 -14.43 -1.47
CA ALA A 12 6.35 -13.04 -1.46
C ALA A 12 7.73 -12.85 -0.79
N THR A 13 8.38 -11.75 -1.17
CA THR A 13 9.58 -11.23 -0.51
C THR A 13 9.19 -10.07 0.40
N LEU A 14 9.54 -10.17 1.67
CA LEU A 14 9.39 -9.12 2.66
C LEU A 14 10.68 -8.29 2.75
N THR A 15 10.63 -7.01 2.42
CA THR A 15 11.76 -6.08 2.55
C THR A 15 11.65 -5.24 3.82
N LEU A 16 12.69 -5.31 4.64
CA LEU A 16 12.80 -4.63 5.93
C LEU A 16 13.95 -3.63 5.91
N LEU A 17 13.65 -2.38 6.25
CA LEU A 17 14.65 -1.35 6.50
C LEU A 17 15.14 -1.50 7.94
N VAL A 18 16.44 -1.68 8.13
CA VAL A 18 17.05 -1.91 9.45
C VAL A 18 18.28 -1.03 9.60
N LYS A 19 18.44 -0.43 10.79
CA LYS A 19 19.63 0.33 11.15
C LYS A 19 20.85 -0.58 11.14
N ALA A 20 21.99 -0.11 10.63
CA ALA A 20 23.20 -0.93 10.52
C ALA A 20 23.62 -1.57 11.86
N ALA A 21 23.50 -0.85 12.98
CA ALA A 21 23.84 -1.35 14.31
C ALA A 21 22.95 -2.52 14.79
N GLU A 22 21.70 -2.60 14.32
CA GLU A 22 20.72 -3.61 14.73
C GLU A 22 20.66 -4.79 13.75
N ALA A 23 21.29 -4.68 12.58
CA ALA A 23 21.22 -5.67 11.51
C ALA A 23 21.59 -7.10 11.94
N PRO A 24 22.67 -7.34 12.73
CA PRO A 24 23.02 -8.70 13.17
C PRO A 24 21.94 -9.34 14.04
N MET A 25 21.34 -8.55 14.94
CA MET A 25 20.26 -9.02 15.81
C MET A 25 19.01 -9.36 14.99
N VAL A 26 18.62 -8.50 14.05
CA VAL A 26 17.45 -8.75 13.19
C VAL A 26 17.69 -9.95 12.28
N GLN A 27 18.92 -10.16 11.82
CA GLN A 27 19.28 -11.31 10.98
C GLN A 27 19.08 -12.64 11.71
N MET A 28 19.41 -12.70 13.00
CA MET A 28 19.10 -13.88 13.84
C MET A 28 17.60 -14.07 14.07
N ALA A 29 16.82 -12.99 14.08
CA ALA A 29 15.38 -13.02 14.30
C ALA A 29 14.56 -13.32 13.02
N LEU A 30 15.19 -13.47 11.84
CA LEU A 30 14.48 -13.70 10.58
C LEU A 30 13.53 -14.91 10.58
N PRO A 31 13.88 -16.08 11.15
CA PRO A 31 12.97 -17.23 11.18
C PRO A 31 11.68 -16.92 11.94
N HIS A 32 11.83 -16.35 13.15
CA HIS A 32 10.70 -15.97 13.99
C HIS A 32 9.83 -14.89 13.33
N LEU A 33 10.46 -13.93 12.66
CA LEU A 33 9.73 -12.89 11.93
C LEU A 33 8.93 -13.47 10.74
N LYS A 34 9.51 -14.43 10.02
CA LYS A 34 8.81 -15.16 8.94
C LYS A 34 7.59 -15.90 9.48
N ASP A 35 7.76 -16.61 10.60
CA ASP A 35 6.68 -17.39 11.21
C ASP A 35 5.55 -16.49 11.69
N ARG A 36 5.86 -15.36 12.35
CA ARG A 36 4.85 -14.38 12.78
C ARG A 36 4.08 -13.80 11.62
N VAL A 37 4.75 -13.45 10.52
CA VAL A 37 4.08 -12.90 9.34
C VAL A 37 3.18 -13.96 8.70
N ASN A 38 3.68 -15.18 8.48
CA ASN A 38 2.90 -16.26 7.89
C ASN A 38 1.75 -16.72 8.79
N ALA A 39 1.89 -16.66 10.12
CA ALA A 39 0.82 -16.95 11.06
C ALA A 39 -0.36 -15.98 10.92
N VAL A 40 -0.11 -14.70 10.65
CA VAL A 40 -1.17 -13.71 10.38
C VAL A 40 -1.91 -14.03 9.09
N TYR A 41 -1.21 -14.53 8.07
CA TYR A 41 -1.84 -14.94 6.81
C TYR A 41 -2.52 -16.32 6.89
N GLY A 42 -2.15 -17.17 7.85
CA GLY A 42 -2.64 -18.54 7.95
C GLY A 42 -2.04 -19.49 6.90
N TYR A 43 -1.05 -19.05 6.12
CA TYR A 43 -0.32 -19.83 5.13
C TYR A 43 1.07 -19.24 4.86
N ALA A 44 1.91 -19.93 4.10
CA ALA A 44 3.27 -19.49 3.73
C ALA A 44 3.24 -18.35 2.69
N ALA A 45 2.85 -17.15 3.12
CA ALA A 45 2.74 -15.96 2.27
C ALA A 45 4.10 -15.35 1.92
N VAL A 46 5.05 -15.38 2.86
CA VAL A 46 6.40 -14.85 2.71
C VAL A 46 7.41 -16.00 2.75
N ASN A 47 8.21 -16.10 1.69
CA ASN A 47 9.26 -17.12 1.54
C ASN A 47 10.67 -16.55 1.70
N HIS A 48 10.85 -15.25 1.41
CA HIS A 48 12.14 -14.59 1.50
C HIS A 48 12.03 -13.28 2.27
N ILE A 49 13.03 -12.98 3.10
CA ILE A 49 13.14 -11.69 3.80
C ILE A 49 14.43 -11.02 3.37
N HIS A 50 14.31 -9.80 2.84
CA HIS A 50 15.42 -8.98 2.39
C HIS A 50 15.65 -7.82 3.37
N LEU A 51 16.83 -7.75 3.96
CA LEU A 51 17.24 -6.66 4.83
C LEU A 51 17.92 -5.58 3.98
N THR A 52 17.48 -4.33 4.11
CA THR A 52 18.12 -3.17 3.49
C THR A 52 18.48 -2.14 4.56
N GLN A 53 19.61 -1.46 4.36
CA GLN A 53 20.05 -0.34 5.20
C GLN A 53 19.67 1.00 4.61
N THR A 54 19.26 1.02 3.34
CA THR A 54 18.82 2.22 2.64
C THR A 54 17.33 2.09 2.30
N ALA A 55 16.59 3.17 2.51
CA ALA A 55 15.19 3.22 2.09
C ALA A 55 15.11 3.13 0.56
N ALA A 56 14.03 2.54 0.04
CA ALA A 56 13.78 2.46 -1.40
C ALA A 56 13.64 3.85 -2.06
N THR A 57 13.34 4.86 -1.24
CA THR A 57 13.51 6.28 -1.52
C THR A 57 14.86 6.69 -0.93
N GLY A 58 15.89 6.86 -1.77
CA GLY A 58 17.27 7.06 -1.33
C GLY A 58 17.50 8.24 -0.36
N PHE A 59 18.60 8.14 0.39
CA PHE A 59 19.30 9.21 1.13
C PHE A 59 18.43 10.20 1.92
N ALA A 60 17.65 9.71 2.89
CA ALA A 60 17.00 10.55 3.90
C ALA A 60 17.85 10.76 5.17
N GLU A 61 19.17 10.58 5.09
CA GLU A 61 20.11 10.98 6.14
C GLU A 61 21.11 11.98 5.56
N GLY A 62 20.87 13.26 5.85
CA GLY A 62 21.81 14.36 5.62
C GLY A 62 21.77 14.97 4.21
N GLN A 63 20.95 16.02 4.02
CA GLN A 63 21.40 17.31 3.50
C GLN A 63 20.23 18.32 3.58
N ALA A 64 20.59 19.56 3.89
CA ALA A 64 19.75 20.70 4.23
C ALA A 64 18.46 20.93 3.41
N ASP A 65 17.53 21.58 4.11
CA ASP A 65 16.35 22.28 3.60
C ASP A 65 16.72 23.15 2.38
N PHE A 66 16.51 22.64 1.19
CA PHE A 66 16.51 23.42 -0.05
C PHE A 66 15.25 23.07 -0.82
N ALA A 67 14.37 24.06 -0.90
CA ALA A 67 13.04 24.03 -1.49
C ALA A 67 12.93 23.14 -2.75
N HIS A 68 12.02 22.17 -2.68
CA HIS A 68 10.94 21.85 -3.63
C HIS A 68 10.41 20.46 -3.25
N GLY A 69 9.58 20.40 -2.20
CA GLY A 69 8.86 19.18 -1.87
C GLY A 69 7.96 18.75 -3.05
N PRO A 70 7.74 17.43 -3.26
CA PRO A 70 6.84 16.97 -4.30
C PRO A 70 5.48 17.59 -4.06
N LYS A 71 5.00 18.35 -5.05
CA LYS A 71 3.67 18.93 -5.06
C LYS A 71 2.69 17.83 -4.66
N VAL A 72 2.03 17.98 -3.53
CA VAL A 72 0.90 17.14 -3.15
C VAL A 72 -0.05 17.21 -4.34
N VAL A 73 -0.07 16.15 -5.15
CA VAL A 73 -1.05 16.00 -6.20
C VAL A 73 -2.32 15.70 -5.44
N VAL A 74 -3.01 16.77 -5.02
CA VAL A 74 -4.39 16.68 -4.57
C VAL A 74 -5.11 16.01 -5.73
N PRO A 75 -5.65 14.78 -5.57
CA PRO A 75 -6.38 14.15 -6.64
C PRO A 75 -7.48 15.12 -7.08
N PRO A 76 -7.66 15.31 -8.40
CA PRO A 76 -8.63 16.28 -8.90
C PRO A 76 -9.98 15.97 -8.29
N ALA A 77 -10.65 17.02 -7.79
CA ALA A 77 -11.97 16.88 -7.21
C ALA A 77 -12.87 16.12 -8.20
N PRO A 78 -13.60 15.09 -7.74
CA PRO A 78 -14.44 14.28 -8.62
C PRO A 78 -15.44 15.19 -9.32
N ASN A 79 -15.45 15.13 -10.65
CA ASN A 79 -16.31 15.95 -11.50
C ASN A 79 -17.78 15.73 -11.12
N ALA A 80 -18.60 16.78 -11.09
CA ALA A 80 -20.03 16.72 -10.76
C ALA A 80 -20.81 15.66 -11.57
N ALA A 81 -20.38 15.39 -12.82
CA ALA A 81 -20.94 14.33 -13.65
C ALA A 81 -20.67 12.90 -13.13
N VAL A 82 -19.57 12.69 -12.39
CA VAL A 82 -19.23 11.40 -11.75
C VAL A 82 -20.10 11.20 -10.50
N LEU A 83 -20.33 12.26 -9.73
CA LEU A 83 -21.21 12.22 -8.56
C LEU A 83 -22.65 11.92 -8.95
N ALA A 84 -23.18 12.59 -9.98
CA ALA A 84 -24.54 12.33 -10.48
C ALA A 84 -24.74 10.88 -10.98
N LYS A 85 -23.73 10.32 -11.65
CA LYS A 85 -23.76 8.92 -12.11
C LYS A 85 -23.64 7.93 -10.96
N ALA A 86 -22.80 8.20 -9.97
CA ALA A 86 -22.67 7.34 -8.79
C ALA A 86 -23.99 7.28 -7.99
N HIS A 87 -24.67 8.42 -7.82
CA HIS A 87 -25.99 8.46 -7.19
C HIS A 87 -27.04 7.70 -8.01
N ALA A 88 -27.10 7.92 -9.33
CA ALA A 88 -28.04 7.21 -10.20
C ALA A 88 -27.84 5.68 -10.23
N VAL A 89 -26.62 5.19 -10.00
CA VAL A 89 -26.33 3.75 -9.91
C VAL A 89 -26.77 3.17 -8.55
N ALA A 90 -26.76 3.98 -7.50
CA ALA A 90 -27.21 3.57 -6.16
C ALA A 90 -28.71 3.88 -5.92
N ASP A 91 -29.39 4.54 -6.85
CA ASP A 91 -30.82 4.79 -6.82
C ASP A 91 -31.61 3.47 -6.89
N GLY A 92 -32.43 3.22 -5.88
CA GLY A 92 -33.19 1.97 -5.72
C GLY A 92 -32.72 1.10 -4.54
N VAL A 93 -31.59 1.42 -3.91
CA VAL A 93 -31.12 0.71 -2.71
C VAL A 93 -31.83 1.24 -1.47
N GLY A 94 -32.71 0.45 -0.86
CA GLY A 94 -33.49 0.86 0.32
C GLY A 94 -32.66 1.04 1.60
N ASP A 95 -31.50 0.38 1.71
CA ASP A 95 -30.61 0.50 2.85
C ASP A 95 -29.64 1.70 2.70
N PRO A 96 -29.64 2.68 3.62
CA PRO A 96 -28.82 3.88 3.51
C PRO A 96 -27.31 3.61 3.55
N SER A 97 -26.88 2.60 4.32
CA SER A 97 -25.46 2.27 4.48
C SER A 97 -24.91 1.58 3.24
N LEU A 98 -25.70 0.68 2.66
CA LEU A 98 -25.38 0.01 1.41
C LEU A 98 -25.35 1.00 0.24
N ARG A 99 -26.29 1.95 0.21
CA ARG A 99 -26.34 3.01 -0.80
C ARG A 99 -25.05 3.84 -0.77
N ALA A 100 -24.63 4.32 0.40
CA ALA A 100 -23.40 5.09 0.55
C ALA A 100 -22.15 4.30 0.12
N ALA A 101 -22.07 3.01 0.46
CA ALA A 101 -20.96 2.15 0.06
C ALA A 101 -20.91 1.96 -1.48
N LEU A 102 -22.07 1.81 -2.13
CA LEU A 102 -22.16 1.67 -3.58
C LEU A 102 -21.84 2.96 -4.32
N GLU A 103 -22.24 4.12 -3.80
CA GLU A 103 -21.86 5.43 -4.35
C GLU A 103 -20.35 5.64 -4.30
N GLN A 104 -19.72 5.34 -3.15
CA GLN A 104 -18.27 5.42 -2.98
C GLN A 104 -17.53 4.46 -3.93
N LEU A 105 -18.05 3.24 -4.11
CA LEU A 105 -17.48 2.28 -5.04
C LEU A 105 -17.59 2.76 -6.50
N ALA A 106 -18.77 3.24 -6.91
CA ALA A 106 -19.01 3.76 -8.25
C ALA A 106 -18.12 4.98 -8.56
N GLN A 107 -17.95 5.90 -7.60
CA GLN A 107 -17.07 7.06 -7.72
C GLN A 107 -15.60 6.64 -7.95
N ASN A 108 -15.12 5.65 -7.21
CA ASN A 108 -13.75 5.13 -7.33
C ASN A 108 -13.51 4.44 -8.69
N ILE A 109 -14.48 3.65 -9.17
CA ILE A 109 -14.38 2.96 -10.47
C ILE A 109 -14.38 3.97 -11.62
N LEU A 110 -15.30 4.94 -11.61
CA LEU A 110 -15.44 5.96 -12.67
C LEU A 110 -14.26 6.93 -12.73
N THR A 111 -13.64 7.22 -11.59
CA THR A 111 -12.42 8.07 -11.52
C THR A 111 -11.22 7.32 -12.09
N ARG A 112 -11.10 6.02 -11.81
CA ARG A 112 -10.02 5.15 -12.31
C ARG A 112 -10.15 4.84 -13.81
N SER A 113 -11.35 4.70 -14.36
CA SER A 113 -11.55 4.43 -15.79
C SER A 113 -11.25 5.63 -16.70
N ARG A 114 -11.12 6.83 -16.13
CA ARG A 114 -10.83 8.07 -16.85
C ARG A 114 -9.35 8.50 -16.73
N SER A 115 -8.58 7.78 -15.92
CA SER A 115 -7.12 7.95 -15.76
C SER A 115 -6.38 7.13 -16.81
#